data_AF-A0A2V5YIL9-F1
#
_entry.id   AF-A0A2V5YIL9-F1
#
_cell.length_a   1.000
_cell.length_b   1.000
_cell.length_c   1.000
_cell.angle_alpha   90.00
_cell.angle_beta   90.00
_cell.angle_gamma   90.00
#
_symmetry.space_group_name_H-M   'P 1'
#
loop_
_entity.id
_entity.type
_entity.pdbx_description
1 polymer ?
#
loop_
_entity_poly.entity_id
_entity_poly.type
_entity_poly.pdbx_seq_one_letter_code
_entity_poly.pdbx_strand_id
1 'polypeptide(L)' 'MPKLKKKKARKSATRSAADKLDQLRPGMPAKDSIRKVVDFVSPQNARYKILKTTEMDAYDPVPKPKKKRS' A
#
# COMPACT_ATOMS: atom_id res chain seq x y z
N MET A 1 46.73 -27.09 12.19
CA MET A 1 45.60 -26.37 12.85
C MET A 1 44.60 -25.90 11.81
N PRO A 2 43.32 -26.32 11.84
CA PRO A 2 42.32 -25.87 10.87
C PRO A 2 41.72 -24.51 11.29
N LYS A 3 41.72 -23.52 10.39
CA LYS A 3 41.13 -22.19 10.62
C LYS A 3 39.60 -22.25 10.43
N LEU A 4 38.83 -22.01 11.50
CA LEU A 4 37.36 -21.92 11.44
C LEU A 4 36.93 -20.76 10.53
N LYS A 5 36.16 -21.07 9.47
CA LYS A 5 35.49 -20.07 8.63
C LYS A 5 34.35 -19.42 9.44
N LYS A 6 34.48 -18.12 9.73
CA LYS A 6 33.39 -17.31 10.33
C LYS A 6 32.23 -17.21 9.33
N LYS A 7 31.16 -17.98 9.54
CA LYS A 7 29.90 -17.83 8.79
C LYS A 7 29.27 -16.49 9.20
N LYS A 8 29.29 -15.49 8.31
CA LYS A 8 28.52 -14.25 8.50
C LYS A 8 27.03 -14.61 8.47
N ALA A 9 26.37 -14.53 9.62
CA ALA A 9 24.92 -14.66 9.72
C ALA A 9 24.28 -13.57 8.85
N ARG A 10 23.65 -13.97 7.75
CA ARG A 10 22.80 -13.07 6.97
C ARG A 10 21.60 -12.74 7.86
N LYS A 11 21.54 -11.50 8.35
CA LYS A 11 20.35 -10.96 9.04
C LYS A 11 19.18 -11.13 8.09
N SER A 12 18.28 -12.06 8.41
CA SER A 12 17.00 -12.17 7.73
C SER A 12 16.26 -10.86 7.98
N ALA A 13 16.12 -10.05 6.94
CA ALA A 13 15.26 -8.88 6.97
C ALA A 13 13.85 -9.38 7.28
N THR A 14 13.42 -9.13 8.51
CA THR A 14 12.09 -9.42 8.99
C THR A 14 11.08 -8.77 8.05
N ARG A 15 10.09 -9.55 7.63
CA ARG A 15 8.92 -9.23 6.78
C ARG A 15 8.00 -8.11 7.34
N SER A 16 8.52 -7.19 8.14
CA SER A 16 7.77 -6.14 8.84
C SER A 16 7.81 -4.76 8.15
N ALA A 17 8.55 -4.62 7.04
CA ALA A 17 8.60 -3.37 6.27
C ALA A 17 7.39 -3.17 5.32
N ALA A 18 6.57 -4.21 5.08
CA ALA A 18 5.42 -4.13 4.19
C ALA A 18 4.19 -3.43 4.80
N ASP A 19 4.21 -3.15 6.11
CA ASP A 19 3.03 -2.62 6.79
C ASP A 19 2.96 -1.08 6.77
N LYS A 20 4.12 -0.42 6.68
CA LYS A 20 4.18 1.04 6.50
C LYS A 20 4.09 1.34 5.02
N LEU A 21 3.02 2.03 4.62
CA LEU A 21 2.84 2.51 3.26
C LEU A 21 4.01 3.44 2.93
N ASP A 22 4.91 2.98 2.08
CA ASP A 22 6.12 3.68 1.71
C ASP A 22 5.77 4.77 0.70
N GLN A 23 5.57 5.98 1.20
CA GLN A 23 5.01 7.13 0.48
C GLN A 23 5.93 7.67 -0.64
N LEU A 24 7.15 7.16 -0.76
CA LEU A 24 8.18 7.65 -1.69
C LEU A 24 8.39 6.75 -2.92
N ARG A 25 7.50 5.79 -3.15
CA ARG A 25 7.62 4.90 -4.32
C ARG A 25 7.21 5.61 -5.61
N PRO A 26 7.91 5.37 -6.73
CA PRO A 26 7.48 5.86 -8.04
C PRO A 26 6.06 5.38 -8.36
N GLY A 27 5.23 6.27 -8.89
CA GLY A 27 3.82 5.99 -9.22
C GLY A 27 2.85 6.04 -8.03
N MET A 28 3.33 6.40 -6.84
CA MET A 28 2.44 6.65 -5.70
C MET A 28 1.79 8.05 -5.84
N PRO A 29 0.48 8.18 -5.56
CA PRO A 29 -0.14 9.50 -5.49
C PRO A 29 0.46 10.34 -4.36
N ALA A 30 0.37 11.66 -4.51
CA ALA A 30 0.82 12.59 -3.48
C ALA A 30 0.11 12.29 -2.15
N LYS A 31 0.82 12.46 -1.03
CA LYS A 31 0.31 12.16 0.31
C LYS A 31 -1.01 12.88 0.61
N ASP A 32 -1.10 14.15 0.20
CA ASP A 32 -2.24 15.01 0.47
C ASP A 32 -3.45 14.68 -0.43
N SER A 33 -3.23 13.93 -1.52
CA SER A 33 -4.29 13.42 -2.40
C SER A 33 -4.99 12.20 -1.78
N ILE A 34 -4.34 11.44 -0.89
CA ILE A 34 -4.89 10.23 -0.30
C ILE A 34 -5.90 10.58 0.80
N ARG A 35 -7.18 10.31 0.55
CA ARG A 35 -8.27 10.50 1.53
C ARG A 35 -8.46 9.33 2.48
N LYS A 36 -8.26 8.10 1.99
CA LYS A 36 -8.50 6.88 2.78
C LYS A 36 -7.66 5.72 2.27
N VAL A 37 -7.21 4.89 3.19
CA VAL A 37 -6.62 3.58 2.92
C VAL A 37 -7.60 2.50 3.36
N VAL A 38 -7.82 1.49 2.52
CA VAL A 38 -8.74 0.38 2.80
C VAL A 38 -7.99 -0.93 2.64
N ASP A 39 -8.01 -1.76 3.67
CA ASP A 39 -7.50 -3.13 3.57
C ASP A 39 -8.48 -3.98 2.76
N PHE A 40 -7.94 -4.70 1.77
CA PHE A 40 -8.70 -5.58 0.90
C PHE A 40 -8.01 -6.93 0.79
N VAL A 41 -8.79 -8.00 0.93
CA VAL A 41 -8.32 -9.37 0.69
C VAL A 41 -8.97 -9.85 -0.59
N SER A 42 -8.16 -10.22 -1.58
CA SER A 42 -8.68 -10.75 -2.84
C SER A 42 -9.23 -12.17 -2.65
N PRO A 43 -10.08 -12.66 -3.57
CA PRO A 43 -10.56 -14.03 -3.56
C PRO A 43 -9.45 -15.09 -3.60
N GLN A 44 -8.25 -14.70 -4.06
CA GLN A 44 -7.05 -15.53 -4.09
C GLN A 44 -6.21 -15.44 -2.81
N ASN A 45 -6.78 -14.88 -1.72
CA ASN A 45 -6.13 -14.67 -0.43
C ASN A 45 -4.92 -13.72 -0.44
N ALA A 46 -4.77 -12.89 -1.48
CA ALA A 46 -3.75 -11.84 -1.49
C ALA A 46 -4.26 -10.58 -0.76
N ARG A 47 -3.41 -9.97 0.07
CA ARG A 47 -3.75 -8.76 0.85
C ARG A 47 -3.25 -7.52 0.12
N TYR A 48 -4.13 -6.55 -0.06
CA TYR A 48 -3.87 -5.28 -0.72
C TYR A 48 -4.32 -4.11 0.17
N LYS A 49 -3.67 -2.95 -0.01
CA LYS A 49 -4.12 -1.68 0.54
C LYS A 49 -4.61 -0.83 -0.62
N ILE A 50 -5.90 -0.56 -0.68
CA ILE A 50 -6.52 0.29 -1.71
C ILE A 50 -6.44 1.74 -1.23
N LEU A 51 -5.82 2.59 -2.04
CA LEU A 51 -5.73 4.03 -1.82
C LEU A 51 -6.90 4.72 -2.51
N LYS A 52 -7.70 5.46 -1.75
CA LYS A 52 -8.74 6.34 -2.29
C LYS A 52 -8.19 7.76 -2.33
N THR A 53 -8.10 8.34 -3.52
CA THR A 53 -7.51 9.65 -3.78
C THR A 53 -8.57 10.73 -4.07
N THR A 54 -8.15 11.99 -4.14
CA THR A 54 -8.95 13.13 -4.61
C THR A 54 -8.98 13.26 -6.13
N GLU A 55 -7.98 12.68 -6.80
CA GLU A 55 -7.85 12.68 -8.25
C GLU A 55 -9.00 11.89 -8.88
N MET A 56 -9.59 12.44 -9.94
CA MET A 56 -10.64 11.79 -10.73
C MET A 56 -10.11 11.58 -12.14
N ASP A 57 -10.34 10.39 -12.68
CA ASP A 57 -10.09 10.12 -14.09
C ASP A 57 -11.21 10.78 -14.94
N ALA A 58 -10.89 11.21 -16.15
CA ALA A 58 -11.88 11.72 -17.11
C ALA A 58 -12.93 10.66 -17.48
N TYR A 59 -12.59 9.38 -17.33
CA TYR A 59 -13.49 8.26 -17.57
C TYR A 59 -14.28 7.83 -16.33
N ASP A 60 -14.04 8.44 -15.17
CA ASP A 60 -14.80 8.11 -13.96
C ASP A 60 -16.24 8.63 -14.06
N PRO A 61 -17.23 7.82 -13.67
CA PRO A 61 -18.62 8.26 -13.66
C PRO A 61 -18.82 9.39 -12.65
N VAL A 62 -19.55 10.43 -13.06
CA VAL A 62 -19.85 11.57 -12.20
C VAL A 62 -20.57 11.08 -10.92
N PRO A 63 -20.04 11.40 -9.72
CA PRO A 63 -20.65 10.96 -8.48
C PRO A 63 -22.08 11.51 -8.36
N LYS A 64 -23.05 10.61 -8.18
CA LYS A 64 -24.46 10.98 -8.05
C LYS A 64 -24.65 11.87 -6.80
N PRO A 65 -25.37 13.00 -6.90
CA PRO A 65 -25.65 13.82 -5.74
C PRO A 65 -26.43 13.00 -4.71
N LYS A 66 -25.98 13.03 -3.44
CA LYS A 66 -26.71 12.37 -2.35
C LYS A 66 -28.07 13.05 -2.21
N LYS A 67 -29.16 12.29 -2.32
CA LYS A 67 -30.50 12.81 -1.99
C LYS A 67 -30.47 13.29 -0.54
N LYS A 68 -30.66 14.59 -0.31
CA LYS A 68 -30.94 15.11 1.03
C LYS A 68 -32.24 14.45 1.49
N ARG A 69 -32.17 13.65 2.54
CA ARG A 69 -33.38 13.22 3.26
C ARG A 69 -33.82 14.47 4.04
N SER A 70 -34.87 15.13 3.53
CA SER A 70 -35.60 16.17 4.24
C SER A 70 -36.39 15.56 5.39
#